data_AF-A0A964E7I1-F1
#
_entry.id   AF-A0A964E7I1-F1
#
_cell.length_a   1.000
_cell.length_b   1.000
_cell.length_c   1.000
_cell.angle_alpha   90.00
_cell.angle_beta   90.00
_cell.angle_gamma   90.00
#
_symmetry.space_group_name_H-M   'P 1'
#
loop_
_entity.id
_entity.type
_entity.pdbx_description
1 polymer ?
#
loop_
_entity_poly.entity_id
_entity_poly.type
_entity_poly.pdbx_seq_one_letter_code
_entity_poly.pdbx_strand_id
1 'polypeptide(L)' 'MVEGFQFGAFDKPVVDWAAADADAKERCHAWGYTNAERFAGLQKICQERNGYGMCMQTEVHVTCQCTGPAPGQ' A
#
# COMPACT_ATOMS: atom_id res chain seq x y z
N MET A 1 -2.14 3.93 -8.16
CA MET A 1 -1.12 4.43 -7.23
C MET A 1 -0.61 3.28 -6.38
N VAL A 2 0.69 3.24 -6.08
CA VAL A 2 1.30 2.16 -5.27
C VAL A 2 1.79 2.76 -3.96
N GLU A 3 1.32 2.22 -2.86
CA GLU A 3 1.71 2.61 -1.51
C GLU A 3 2.63 1.53 -0.93
N GLY A 4 3.82 1.93 -0.49
CA GLY A 4 4.86 1.02 0.00
C GLY A 4 5.02 1.12 1.51
N PHE A 5 4.98 -0.02 2.20
CA PHE A 5 5.21 -0.12 3.64
C PHE A 5 6.43 -0.99 3.91
N GLN A 6 7.40 -0.51 4.69
CA GLN A 6 8.60 -1.27 5.04
C GLN A 6 8.55 -1.68 6.51
N PHE A 7 8.85 -2.95 6.80
CA PHE A 7 8.96 -3.44 8.17
C PHE A 7 10.10 -4.45 8.32
N GLY A 8 10.74 -4.43 9.50
CA GLY A 8 11.88 -5.29 9.83
C GLY A 8 11.45 -6.71 10.17
N ALA A 9 12.36 -7.68 10.03
CA ALA A 9 12.19 -9.11 10.35
C ALA A 9 11.66 -9.37 11.76
N PHE A 10 11.99 -8.50 12.71
CA PHE A 10 11.68 -8.63 14.12
C PHE A 10 10.50 -7.74 14.54
N ASP A 11 10.04 -6.87 13.65
CA ASP A 11 8.90 -6.02 13.87
C ASP A 11 7.66 -6.73 13.32
N LYS A 12 6.61 -6.86 14.14
CA LYS A 12 5.35 -7.42 13.63
C LYS A 12 4.88 -6.48 12.53
N PRO A 13 4.56 -6.97 11.32
CA PRO A 13 4.06 -6.12 10.24
C PRO A 13 2.70 -5.57 10.63
N VAL A 14 2.67 -4.43 11.33
CA VAL A 14 1.47 -3.65 11.54
C VAL A 14 1.30 -2.82 10.28
N VAL A 15 0.82 -3.47 9.22
CA VAL A 15 0.34 -2.74 8.05
C VAL A 15 -0.97 -2.10 8.48
N ASP A 16 -0.93 -0.77 8.67
CA ASP A 16 -2.12 -0.02 9.01
C ASP A 16 -2.98 0.14 7.75
N TRP A 17 -3.83 -0.86 7.52
CA TRP A 17 -4.73 -0.88 6.38
C TRP A 17 -5.71 0.29 6.37
N ALA A 18 -5.98 0.91 7.52
CA ALA A 18 -6.88 2.06 7.61
C ALA A 18 -6.17 3.35 7.16
N ALA A 19 -4.95 3.59 7.62
CA ALA A 19 -4.11 4.70 7.17
C ALA A 19 -3.83 4.60 5.67
N ALA A 20 -3.55 3.39 5.19
CA ALA A 20 -3.31 3.14 3.77
C ALA A 20 -4.56 3.25 2.88
N ASP A 21 -5.76 3.15 3.46
CA ASP A 21 -7.01 3.39 2.73
C ASP A 21 -7.33 4.90 2.70
N ALA A 22 -7.00 5.60 3.79
CA ALA A 22 -7.13 7.05 3.90
C ALA A 22 -6.17 7.81 2.98
N ASP A 23 -4.87 7.44 2.92
CA ASP A 23 -3.88 8.04 2.02
C ASP A 23 -4.27 7.81 0.55
N ALA A 24 -4.70 6.57 0.23
CA ALA A 24 -5.23 6.23 -1.08
C ALA A 24 -6.42 7.09 -1.47
N LYS A 25 -7.41 7.24 -0.58
CA LYS A 25 -8.58 8.10 -0.80
C LYS A 25 -8.19 9.56 -0.97
N GLU A 26 -7.34 10.09 -0.10
CA GLU A 26 -6.92 11.49 -0.14
C GLU A 26 -6.22 11.83 -1.47
N ARG A 27 -5.33 10.95 -1.93
CA ARG A 27 -4.60 11.15 -3.20
C ARG A 27 -5.51 10.98 -4.41
N CYS A 28 -6.43 10.03 -4.38
CA CYS A 28 -7.46 9.91 -5.39
C CYS A 28 -8.38 11.14 -5.42
N HIS A 29 -8.73 11.70 -4.26
CA HIS A 29 -9.49 12.94 -4.15
C HIS A 29 -8.72 14.14 -4.73
N ALA A 30 -7.41 14.22 -4.50
CA ALA A 30 -6.56 15.25 -5.10
C ALA A 30 -6.52 15.15 -6.63
N TRP A 31 -6.71 13.96 -7.19
CA TRP A 31 -6.83 13.73 -8.64
C TRP A 31 -8.25 13.91 -9.17
N GLY A 32 -9.22 14.16 -8.29
CA GLY A 32 -10.61 14.37 -8.64
C GLY A 32 -11.47 13.10 -8.63
N TYR A 33 -11.02 11.99 -8.04
CA TYR A 33 -11.84 10.80 -7.84
C TYR A 33 -12.46 10.79 -6.44
N THR A 34 -13.71 10.35 -6.32
CA THR A 34 -14.44 10.31 -5.04
C THR A 34 -14.12 9.10 -4.17
N ASN A 35 -13.60 8.02 -4.76
CA ASN A 35 -13.25 6.81 -4.04
C ASN A 35 -11.88 6.28 -4.49
N ALA A 36 -11.24 5.56 -3.57
CA ALA A 36 -10.10 4.72 -3.86
C ALA A 36 -10.47 3.30 -3.45
N GLU A 37 -10.29 2.36 -4.36
CA GLU A 37 -10.49 0.95 -4.11
C GLU A 37 -9.14 0.24 -4.26
N ARG A 38 -8.89 -0.74 -3.40
CA ARG A 38 -7.68 -1.55 -3.52
C ARG A 38 -7.83 -2.51 -4.68
N PHE A 39 -7.08 -2.27 -5.76
CA PHE A 39 -7.01 -3.20 -6.88
C PHE A 39 -6.06 -4.32 -6.47
N ALA A 40 -6.66 -5.41 -6.02
CA ALA A 40 -6.04 -6.54 -5.35
C ALA A 40 -4.64 -6.90 -5.88
N GLY A 41 -3.64 -6.65 -5.03
CA GLY A 41 -2.27 -7.10 -5.23
C GLY A 41 -1.38 -6.62 -4.10
N LEU A 42 -1.42 -7.29 -2.95
CA LEU A 42 -0.45 -7.07 -1.87
C LEU A 42 0.87 -7.73 -2.28
N GLN A 43 1.77 -6.96 -2.86
CA GLN A 43 3.09 -7.47 -3.23
C GLN A 43 4.01 -7.38 -2.03
N LYS A 44 4.35 -8.54 -1.46
CA LYS A 44 5.36 -8.64 -0.40
C LYS A 44 6.72 -8.88 -1.06
N ILE A 45 7.55 -7.85 -1.07
CA ILE A 45 8.90 -7.87 -1.63
C ILE A 45 9.87 -7.96 -0.47
N CYS A 46 10.77 -8.94 -0.52
CA CYS A 46 11.85 -8.99 0.45
C CYS A 46 12.99 -8.09 -0.02
N GLN A 47 13.18 -6.96 0.64
CA GLN A 47 14.23 -5.99 0.32
C GLN A 47 15.59 -6.43 0.86
N GLU A 48 15.63 -7.04 2.05
CA GLU A 48 16.87 -7.49 2.67
C GLU A 48 16.74 -8.93 3.11
N ARG A 49 17.67 -9.80 2.70
CA ARG A 49 17.80 -11.17 3.19
C ARG A 49 19.12 -11.31 3.93
N ASN A 50 19.11 -11.97 5.09
CA ASN A 50 20.33 -12.29 5.80
C ASN A 50 21.06 -13.49 5.13
N GLY A 51 22.28 -13.77 5.59
CA GLY A 51 23.08 -14.91 5.12
C GLY A 51 22.47 -16.30 5.41
N TYR A 52 21.39 -16.39 6.20
CA TYR A 52 20.62 -17.60 6.47
C TYR A 52 19.38 -17.73 5.56
N GLY A 53 19.16 -16.78 4.64
CA GLY A 53 18.02 -16.76 3.72
C GLY A 53 16.72 -16.21 4.33
N MET A 54 16.74 -15.72 5.57
CA MET A 54 15.60 -15.07 6.21
C MET A 54 15.47 -13.61 5.76
N CYS A 55 14.23 -13.18 5.53
CA CYS A 55 13.94 -11.81 5.11
C CYS A 55 14.01 -10.84 6.29
N MET A 56 15.04 -9.98 6.31
CA MET A 56 15.29 -8.92 7.29
C MET A 56 14.47 -7.65 7.06
N GLN A 57 14.14 -7.35 5.80
CA GLN A 57 13.26 -6.23 5.45
C GLN A 57 12.23 -6.72 4.45
N THR A 58 10.97 -6.61 4.82
CA THR A 58 9.86 -6.86 3.91
C THR A 58 9.18 -5.54 3.59
N GLU A 59 9.01 -5.30 2.30
CA GLU A 59 8.27 -4.19 1.75
C GLU A 59 6.93 -4.72 1.22
N VAL A 60 5.83 -4.05 1.57
CA VAL A 60 4.50 -4.37 1.07
C VAL A 60 4.06 -3.26 0.16
N HIS A 61 3.86 -3.60 -1.10
CA HIS A 61 3.26 -2.72 -2.08
C HIS A 61 1.76 -3.00 -2.15
N VAL A 62 0.98 -1.96 -1.87
CA VAL A 62 -0.47 -1.96 -1.97
C VAL A 62 -0.82 -1.15 -3.20
N THR A 63 -1.40 -1.81 -4.20
CA THR A 63 -1.91 -1.10 -5.38
C THR A 63 -3.33 -0.64 -5.13
N CYS A 64 -3.55 0.67 -5.17
CA CYS A 64 -4.87 1.29 -5.11
C CYS A 64 -5.23 1.87 -6.47
N GLN A 65 -6.46 1.60 -6.91
CA GLN A 65 -7.10 2.24 -8.07
C GLN A 65 -8.06 3.31 -7.57
N CYS A 66 -8.03 4.48 -8.20
CA CYS A 66 -9.07 5.48 -7.96
C CYS A 66 -10.32 5.03 -8.72
N THR A 67 -11.44 4.88 -8.02
CA THR A 67 -12.72 4.41 -8.57
C THR A 67 -13.82 5.40 -8.23
N GLY A 68 -14.80 5.52 -9.11
CA GLY A 68 -15.92 6.45 -8.94
C GLY A 68 -15.83 7.64 -9.89
N PRO A 69 -16.96 8.21 -10.29
CA PRO A 69 -16.98 9.38 -11.14
C PRO A 69 -16.31 10.55 -10.42
N ALA A 70 -15.57 11.37 -11.18
CA ALA A 70 -15.14 12.66 -10.69
C ALA A 70 -16.38 13.46 -10.27
N PRO A 71 -16.33 14.30 -9.21
CA PRO A 71 -17.45 15.17 -8.88
C PRO A 71 -17.64 16.17 -10.03
N GLY A 72 -18.46 15.78 -11.00
CA GLY A 72 -18.64 16.49 -12.28
C GLY A 72 -19.12 15.67 -13.48
N GLN A 73 -19.63 14.44 -13.32
CA GLN A 73 -20.28 13.67 -14.40
C GLN A 73 -21.72 13.30 -14.05
#